data_AF-A0A2L1KS76-F1
#
_entry.id   AF-A0A2L1KS76-F1
#
_cell.length_a   1.000
_cell.length_b   1.000
_cell.length_c   1.000
_cell.angle_alpha   90.00
_cell.angle_beta   90.00
_cell.angle_gamma   90.00
#
_symmetry.space_group_name_H-M   'P 1'
#
loop_
_entity.id
_entity.type
_entity.pdbx_description
1 polymer ?
#
loop_
_entity_poly.entity_id
_entity_poly.type
_entity_poly.pdbx_seq_one_letter_code
_entity_poly.pdbx_strand_id
1 'polypeptide(L)'
;MDRPEWIAVDTHAKGSVYCTLTNNSDRGKEGKAPVDAANPRANNQFGHIMHWREERADPASAKFTWNILVLAGRTDSDDPKAKGSMQGAEFGSPDGLSFDHRGVLWIQTDVSSSTINKKAYEGMGNNQMIATLPGTNEYRRFLTGPRGCEITGIAFTPDNRTLFINIQHPGEGGDDITDPSNPRAISNWPDSRSDGRPRSSTVVITKSNGGIIGT
;
A
#
# COMPACT_ATOMS: atom_id res chain seq x y z
N MET A 1 8.77 15.44 -3.50
CA MET A 1 7.59 14.58 -3.26
C MET A 1 7.90 13.64 -2.12
N ASP A 2 6.88 13.19 -1.39
CA ASP A 2 7.04 12.26 -0.28
C ASP A 2 7.17 10.81 -0.80
N ARG A 3 8.37 10.46 -1.27
CA ARG A 3 8.75 9.11 -1.76
C ARG A 3 7.73 8.48 -2.73
N PRO A 4 7.71 8.91 -4.01
CA PRO A 4 6.92 8.25 -5.04
C PRO A 4 7.34 6.79 -5.24
N GLU A 5 6.35 5.89 -5.27
CA GLU A 5 6.55 4.47 -5.55
C GLU A 5 5.75 4.04 -6.79
N TRP A 6 4.72 3.20 -6.66
CA TRP A 6 4.00 2.69 -7.83
C TRP A 6 3.07 3.72 -8.44
N ILE A 7 2.89 3.60 -9.76
CA ILE A 7 1.96 4.39 -10.55
C ILE A 7 1.00 3.45 -11.28
N ALA A 8 -0.30 3.73 -11.23
CA ALA A 8 -1.33 2.98 -11.93
C ALA A 8 -2.23 3.91 -12.76
N VAL A 9 -2.60 3.47 -13.96
CA VAL A 9 -3.51 4.19 -14.86
C VAL A 9 -4.89 3.54 -14.80
N ASP A 10 -5.94 4.34 -14.64
CA ASP A 10 -7.32 3.84 -14.69
C ASP A 10 -7.79 3.70 -16.13
N THR A 11 -8.13 2.47 -16.52
CA THR A 11 -8.64 2.17 -17.87
C THR A 11 -10.13 2.51 -18.04
N HIS A 12 -10.85 2.73 -16.93
CA HIS A 12 -12.26 3.14 -16.91
C HIS A 12 -12.43 4.67 -16.85
N ALA A 13 -11.37 5.41 -16.49
CA ALA A 13 -11.34 6.87 -16.48
C ALA A 13 -10.15 7.39 -17.30
N LYS A 14 -10.37 7.67 -18.59
CA LYS A 14 -9.29 8.09 -19.51
C LYS A 14 -8.49 9.29 -18.97
N GLY A 15 -7.17 9.14 -18.99
CA GLY A 15 -6.20 10.13 -18.53
C GLY A 15 -6.06 10.21 -17.01
N SER A 16 -6.77 9.39 -16.23
CA SER A 16 -6.61 9.32 -14.77
C SER A 16 -5.47 8.40 -14.38
N VAL A 17 -4.57 8.92 -13.57
CA VAL A 17 -3.36 8.25 -13.11
C VAL A 17 -3.18 8.48 -11.61
N TYR A 18 -2.69 7.46 -10.92
CA TYR A 18 -2.58 7.40 -9.47
C TYR A 18 -1.15 7.06 -9.09
N CYS A 19 -0.61 7.69 -8.05
CA CYS A 19 0.74 7.42 -7.57
C CYS A 19 0.74 7.35 -6.04
N THR A 20 1.38 6.32 -5.50
CA THR A 20 1.63 6.23 -4.07
C THR A 20 2.81 7.13 -3.69
N LEU A 21 2.63 7.85 -2.58
CA LEU A 21 3.63 8.64 -1.91
C LEU A 21 3.79 8.08 -0.50
N THR A 22 4.68 7.10 -0.35
CA THR A 22 4.62 6.11 0.75
C THR A 22 4.83 6.72 2.14
N ASN A 23 5.77 7.67 2.30
CA ASN A 23 5.97 8.45 3.52
C ASN A 23 7.11 9.45 3.31
N ASN A 24 7.29 10.36 4.27
CA ASN A 24 8.47 11.22 4.39
C ASN A 24 8.57 11.82 5.80
N SER A 25 9.29 11.14 6.70
CA SER A 25 9.56 11.67 8.04
C SER A 25 10.44 12.92 8.05
N ASP A 26 11.10 13.25 6.94
CA ASP A 26 11.93 14.45 6.80
C ASP A 26 11.14 15.68 6.32
N ARG A 27 9.90 15.51 5.87
CA ARG A 27 9.04 16.62 5.42
C ARG A 27 8.91 17.70 6.50
N GLY A 28 9.25 18.94 6.15
CA GLY A 28 9.15 20.09 7.05
C GLY A 28 10.27 20.22 8.09
N LYS A 29 11.28 19.33 8.10
CA LYS A 29 12.49 19.53 8.92
C LYS A 29 13.35 20.66 8.33
N GLU A 30 14.19 21.26 9.17
CA GLU A 30 15.18 22.25 8.73
C GLU A 30 16.07 21.68 7.61
N GLY A 31 16.29 22.46 6.55
CA GLY A 31 17.06 22.03 5.38
C GLY A 31 16.38 20.97 4.50
N LYS A 32 15.13 20.58 4.80
CA LYS A 32 14.33 19.64 4.01
C LYS A 32 13.16 20.37 3.34
N ALA A 33 12.49 19.69 2.41
CA ALA A 33 11.37 20.27 1.70
C ALA A 33 10.24 20.66 2.68
N PRO A 34 9.65 21.87 2.58
CA PRO A 34 8.57 22.32 3.47
C PRO A 34 7.26 21.60 3.16
N VAL A 35 6.23 21.75 4.00
CA VAL A 35 4.88 21.31 3.62
C VAL A 35 4.36 22.13 2.44
N ASP A 36 3.64 21.48 1.55
CA ASP A 36 3.01 22.12 0.38
C ASP A 36 1.67 21.42 0.09
N ALA A 37 0.93 21.94 -0.90
CA ALA A 37 -0.40 21.40 -1.21
C ALA A 37 -0.36 19.91 -1.66
N ALA A 38 0.72 19.47 -2.30
CA ALA A 38 0.86 18.10 -2.77
C ALA A 38 1.48 17.18 -1.71
N ASN A 39 2.08 17.72 -0.65
CA ASN A 39 2.71 16.99 0.45
C ASN A 39 2.34 17.69 1.79
N PRO A 40 1.09 17.53 2.25
CA PRO A 40 0.48 18.46 3.21
C PRO A 40 0.86 18.23 4.67
N ARG A 41 1.56 17.14 5.00
CA ARG A 41 1.87 16.77 6.39
C ARG A 41 3.36 16.86 6.67
N ALA A 42 3.76 17.67 7.67
CA ALA A 42 5.10 17.62 8.22
C ALA A 42 5.32 16.29 8.95
N ASN A 43 6.53 15.72 8.88
CA ASN A 43 6.83 14.39 9.41
C ASN A 43 5.78 13.36 8.96
N ASN A 44 5.55 13.25 7.65
CA ASN A 44 4.52 12.39 7.08
C ASN A 44 4.88 10.91 7.30
N GLN A 45 4.34 10.28 8.34
CA GLN A 45 4.67 8.90 8.68
C GLN A 45 3.87 7.87 7.87
N PHE A 46 2.67 8.24 7.39
CA PHE A 46 1.70 7.30 6.84
C PHE A 46 1.59 7.34 5.31
N GLY A 47 2.01 8.43 4.65
CA GLY A 47 1.89 8.55 3.20
C GLY A 47 0.49 8.87 2.69
N HIS A 48 0.35 8.88 1.37
CA HIS A 48 -0.88 9.25 0.68
C HIS A 48 -0.86 8.78 -0.78
N ILE A 49 -2.01 8.84 -1.44
CA ILE A 49 -2.13 8.53 -2.87
C ILE A 49 -2.53 9.80 -3.60
N MET A 50 -1.68 10.22 -4.54
CA MET A 50 -1.96 11.28 -5.48
C MET A 50 -2.78 10.74 -6.65
N HIS A 51 -3.66 11.56 -7.19
CA HIS A 51 -4.35 11.32 -8.44
C HIS A 51 -4.20 12.54 -9.34
N TRP A 52 -3.90 12.34 -10.61
CA TRP A 52 -3.97 13.39 -11.61
C TRP A 52 -4.74 12.93 -12.83
N ARG A 53 -5.29 13.92 -13.53
CA ARG A 53 -5.98 13.76 -14.80
C ARG A 53 -5.30 14.61 -15.85
N GLU A 54 -4.78 13.95 -16.87
CA GLU A 54 -4.13 14.60 -18.01
C GLU A 54 -5.15 15.43 -18.80
N GLU A 55 -4.74 16.63 -19.20
CA GLU A 55 -5.60 17.54 -19.97
C GLU A 55 -6.01 16.88 -21.29
N ARG A 56 -7.29 17.00 -21.65
CA ARG A 56 -7.93 16.30 -22.79
C ARG A 56 -7.89 14.76 -22.72
N ALA A 57 -7.54 14.18 -21.57
CA ALA A 57 -7.34 12.75 -21.42
C ALA A 57 -6.31 12.19 -22.42
N ASP A 58 -5.27 12.98 -22.67
CA ASP A 58 -4.20 12.71 -23.63
C ASP A 58 -2.86 12.55 -22.90
N PRO A 59 -2.24 11.35 -22.91
CA PRO A 59 -0.95 11.11 -22.25
C PRO A 59 0.23 11.86 -22.90
N ALA A 60 0.04 12.47 -24.07
CA ALA A 60 1.01 13.38 -24.65
C ALA A 60 0.89 14.82 -24.11
N SER A 61 -0.15 15.11 -23.31
CA SER A 61 -0.36 16.45 -22.78
C SER A 61 0.67 16.84 -21.72
N ALA A 62 1.19 18.06 -21.82
CA ALA A 62 2.12 18.63 -20.83
C ALA A 62 1.42 19.20 -19.58
N LYS A 63 0.08 19.11 -19.49
CA LYS A 63 -0.72 19.67 -18.40
C LYS A 63 -1.65 18.61 -17.82
N PHE A 64 -1.86 18.70 -16.52
CA PHE A 64 -2.81 17.89 -15.78
C PHE A 64 -3.42 18.69 -14.62
N THR A 65 -4.59 18.26 -14.17
CA THR A 65 -5.14 18.66 -12.85
C THR A 65 -4.91 17.53 -11.86
N TRP A 66 -4.67 17.83 -10.59
CA TRP A 66 -4.40 16.81 -9.58
C TRP A 66 -5.16 17.07 -8.28
N ASN A 67 -5.31 16.01 -7.50
CA ASN A 67 -5.80 16.03 -6.13
C ASN A 67 -5.15 14.90 -5.33
N ILE A 68 -5.32 14.93 -4.01
CA ILE A 68 -4.99 13.79 -3.15
C ILE A 68 -6.23 12.90 -3.10
N LEU A 69 -6.11 11.66 -3.57
CA LEU A 69 -7.19 10.66 -3.50
C LEU A 69 -7.48 10.31 -2.03
N VAL A 70 -6.41 10.05 -1.27
CA VAL A 70 -6.51 9.66 0.13
C VAL A 70 -5.23 10.00 0.89
N LEU A 71 -5.39 10.56 2.09
CA LEU A 71 -4.35 10.62 3.10
C LEU A 71 -4.41 9.32 3.90
N ALA A 72 -3.34 8.51 3.84
CA ALA A 72 -3.23 7.31 4.64
C ALA A 72 -2.98 7.68 6.11
N GLY A 73 -3.37 6.82 7.06
CA GLY A 73 -3.30 7.13 8.49
C GLY A 73 -4.45 6.53 9.30
N ARG A 74 -4.69 7.12 10.47
CA ARG A 74 -5.70 6.71 11.45
C ARG A 74 -7.03 7.40 11.21
N THR A 75 -8.10 6.63 11.12
CA THR A 75 -9.47 7.16 11.01
C THR A 75 -9.97 7.71 12.34
N ASP A 76 -9.45 7.21 13.46
CA ASP A 76 -9.86 7.56 14.82
C ASP A 76 -9.04 8.68 15.50
N SER A 77 -7.94 9.12 14.88
CA SER A 77 -7.11 10.20 15.44
C SER A 77 -7.71 11.58 15.16
N ASP A 78 -7.43 12.58 16.00
CA ASP A 78 -7.69 14.00 15.72
C ASP A 78 -6.41 14.78 15.37
N ASP A 79 -5.24 14.14 15.45
CA ASP A 79 -3.96 14.77 15.06
C ASP A 79 -3.90 14.89 13.53
N PRO A 80 -3.83 16.09 12.94
CA PRO A 80 -3.73 16.26 11.49
C PRO A 80 -2.54 15.54 10.84
N LYS A 81 -1.48 15.24 11.61
CA LYS A 81 -0.31 14.48 11.12
C LYS A 81 -0.60 12.99 10.99
N ALA A 82 -1.55 12.47 11.77
CA ALA A 82 -1.92 11.06 11.79
C ALA A 82 -3.29 10.77 11.17
N LYS A 83 -4.16 11.77 11.03
CA LYS A 83 -5.52 11.61 10.49
C LYS A 83 -5.48 11.04 9.06
N GLY A 84 -6.15 9.90 8.88
CA GLY A 84 -6.48 9.33 7.59
C GLY A 84 -7.83 9.86 7.08
N SER A 85 -7.97 9.99 5.75
CA SER A 85 -9.18 10.54 5.12
C SER A 85 -10.15 9.48 4.57
N MET A 86 -9.77 8.20 4.65
CA MET A 86 -10.55 7.06 4.17
C MET A 86 -11.76 6.74 5.07
N GLN A 87 -12.80 6.14 4.49
CA GLN A 87 -13.81 5.41 5.26
C GLN A 87 -13.52 3.92 5.19
N GLY A 88 -13.43 3.26 6.34
CA GLY A 88 -13.16 1.82 6.44
C GLY A 88 -11.74 1.52 6.91
N ALA A 89 -11.02 0.70 6.15
CA ALA A 89 -9.74 0.14 6.58
C ALA A 89 -8.64 1.20 6.73
N GLU A 90 -8.03 1.25 7.92
CA GLU A 90 -6.80 2.00 8.18
C GLU A 90 -5.59 1.30 7.55
N PHE A 91 -4.73 2.11 6.94
CA PHE A 91 -3.45 1.69 6.36
C PHE A 91 -2.48 2.87 6.33
N GLY A 92 -1.19 2.56 6.13
CA GLY A 92 -0.13 3.54 5.90
C GLY A 92 1.01 2.90 5.13
N SER A 93 1.97 3.73 4.70
CA SER A 93 3.00 3.37 3.72
C SER A 93 2.42 2.63 2.51
N PRO A 94 1.44 3.22 1.79
CA PRO A 94 0.99 2.65 0.54
C PRO A 94 2.17 2.66 -0.45
N ASP A 95 2.42 1.51 -1.05
CA ASP A 95 3.50 1.29 -2.02
C ASP A 95 2.86 0.75 -3.32
N GLY A 96 2.67 -0.56 -3.42
CA GLY A 96 2.20 -1.21 -4.63
C GLY A 96 0.79 -0.77 -5.03
N LEU A 97 0.56 -0.55 -6.33
CA LEU A 97 -0.69 -0.01 -6.85
C LEU A 97 -1.08 -0.63 -8.20
N SER A 98 -2.33 -1.09 -8.34
CA SER A 98 -2.83 -1.61 -9.62
C SER A 98 -4.35 -1.55 -9.74
N PHE A 99 -4.85 -1.40 -10.96
CA PHE A 99 -6.27 -1.58 -11.27
C PHE A 99 -6.55 -3.01 -11.74
N ASP A 100 -7.67 -3.58 -11.30
CA ASP A 100 -8.21 -4.76 -11.95
C ASP A 100 -9.10 -4.41 -13.16
N HIS A 101 -9.53 -5.43 -13.92
CA HIS A 101 -10.32 -5.21 -15.14
C HIS A 101 -11.72 -4.60 -14.90
N ARG A 102 -12.16 -4.45 -13.65
CA ARG A 102 -13.45 -3.83 -13.27
C ARG A 102 -13.30 -2.38 -12.78
N GLY A 103 -12.07 -1.87 -12.67
CA GLY A 103 -11.79 -0.54 -12.14
C GLY A 103 -11.63 -0.48 -10.62
N VAL A 104 -11.49 -1.63 -9.94
CA VAL A 104 -11.10 -1.63 -8.51
C VAL A 104 -9.61 -1.30 -8.43
N LEU A 105 -9.28 -0.30 -7.61
CA LEU A 105 -7.91 0.06 -7.26
C LEU A 105 -7.45 -0.78 -6.08
N TRP A 106 -6.40 -1.56 -6.29
CA TRP A 106 -5.74 -2.40 -5.30
C TRP A 106 -4.47 -1.73 -4.80
N ILE A 107 -4.39 -1.52 -3.49
CA ILE A 107 -3.33 -0.81 -2.79
C ILE A 107 -2.62 -1.80 -1.88
N GLN A 108 -1.29 -1.87 -1.97
CA GLN A 108 -0.44 -2.75 -1.19
C GLN A 108 0.42 -1.90 -0.25
N THR A 109 0.75 -2.38 0.94
CA THR A 109 1.51 -1.60 1.92
C THR A 109 2.89 -2.18 2.20
N ASP A 110 3.86 -1.29 2.36
CA ASP A 110 5.21 -1.55 2.86
C ASP A 110 5.52 -0.63 4.06
N VAL A 111 4.95 -0.97 5.21
CA VAL A 111 5.35 -0.40 6.49
C VAL A 111 6.62 -1.12 6.96
N SER A 112 7.70 -0.36 7.13
CA SER A 112 8.98 -0.87 7.65
C SER A 112 8.81 -1.71 8.91
N SER A 113 9.51 -2.85 8.95
CA SER A 113 9.61 -3.78 10.08
C SER A 113 9.97 -3.10 11.40
N SER A 114 10.67 -1.96 11.36
CA SER A 114 11.04 -1.13 12.51
C SER A 114 9.86 -0.40 13.19
N THR A 115 8.75 -0.25 12.46
CA THR A 115 7.55 0.51 12.88
C THR A 115 6.26 -0.29 12.81
N ILE A 116 6.23 -1.39 12.07
CA ILE A 116 5.01 -2.16 11.86
C ILE A 116 4.36 -2.61 13.18
N ASN A 117 3.06 -2.33 13.30
CA ASN A 117 2.27 -2.53 14.51
C ASN A 117 2.88 -1.92 15.80
N LYS A 118 3.64 -0.83 15.69
CA LYS A 118 4.31 -0.13 16.80
C LYS A 118 4.31 1.38 16.55
N LYS A 119 4.60 2.19 17.56
CA LYS A 119 4.71 3.66 17.42
C LYS A 119 3.44 4.20 16.74
N ALA A 120 3.57 5.00 15.67
CA ALA A 120 2.45 5.56 14.92
C ALA A 120 1.53 4.49 14.29
N TYR A 121 2.04 3.28 14.06
CA TYR A 121 1.33 2.15 13.43
C TYR A 121 0.74 1.16 14.45
N GLU A 122 0.81 1.44 15.76
CA GLU A 122 0.27 0.55 16.78
C GLU A 122 -1.21 0.21 16.53
N GLY A 123 -1.56 -1.07 16.58
CA GLY A 123 -2.91 -1.55 16.31
C GLY A 123 -3.29 -1.70 14.83
N MET A 124 -2.44 -1.30 13.88
CA MET A 124 -2.70 -1.50 12.44
C MET A 124 -2.39 -2.92 11.95
N GLY A 125 -1.64 -3.72 12.71
CA GLY A 125 -1.26 -5.08 12.32
C GLY A 125 -0.11 -5.14 11.32
N ASN A 126 -0.06 -6.22 10.53
CA ASN A 126 0.96 -6.42 9.51
C ASN A 126 0.60 -5.68 8.20
N ASN A 127 1.51 -5.71 7.23
CA ASN A 127 1.27 -5.20 5.90
C ASN A 127 0.09 -5.90 5.24
N GLN A 128 -0.59 -5.20 4.35
CA GLN A 128 -1.94 -5.52 3.92
C GLN A 128 -2.17 -5.14 2.45
N MET A 129 -3.24 -5.68 1.89
CA MET A 129 -3.79 -5.20 0.62
C MET A 129 -5.20 -4.64 0.85
N ILE A 130 -5.46 -3.47 0.30
CA ILE A 130 -6.71 -2.72 0.41
C ILE A 130 -7.31 -2.60 -0.99
N ALA A 131 -8.63 -2.67 -1.08
CA ALA A 131 -9.39 -2.40 -2.29
C ALA A 131 -10.25 -1.15 -2.12
N THR A 132 -10.32 -0.33 -3.16
CA THR A 132 -11.24 0.81 -3.25
C THR A 132 -11.75 0.99 -4.68
N LEU A 133 -12.95 1.52 -4.82
CA LEU A 133 -13.42 2.07 -6.09
C LEU A 133 -13.20 3.59 -6.04
N PRO A 134 -12.33 4.16 -6.90
CA PRO A 134 -12.12 5.61 -6.94
C PRO A 134 -13.45 6.36 -7.03
N GLY A 135 -13.61 7.40 -6.19
CA GLY A 135 -14.83 8.21 -6.10
C GLY A 135 -15.82 7.79 -5.02
N THR A 136 -15.70 6.61 -4.42
CA THR A 136 -16.59 6.15 -3.31
C THR A 136 -16.11 6.56 -1.93
N ASN A 137 -14.80 6.82 -1.78
CA ASN A 137 -14.10 6.95 -0.50
C ASN A 137 -14.23 5.74 0.46
N GLU A 138 -14.64 4.59 -0.06
CA GLU A 138 -14.74 3.34 0.70
C GLU A 138 -13.47 2.49 0.49
N TYR A 139 -12.83 2.11 1.59
CA TYR A 139 -11.59 1.34 1.58
C TYR A 139 -11.79 0.06 2.40
N ARG A 140 -11.65 -1.09 1.75
CA ARG A 140 -11.83 -2.40 2.38
C ARG A 140 -10.53 -3.17 2.39
N ARG A 141 -10.09 -3.62 3.57
CA ARG A 141 -8.95 -4.53 3.69
C ARG A 141 -9.34 -5.88 3.07
N PHE A 142 -8.56 -6.34 2.11
CA PHE A 142 -8.78 -7.61 1.44
C PHE A 142 -7.91 -8.74 2.01
N LEU A 143 -6.64 -8.45 2.33
CA LEU A 143 -5.74 -9.42 3.00
C LEU A 143 -4.76 -8.73 3.94
N THR A 144 -4.18 -9.53 4.83
CA THR A 144 -3.06 -9.17 5.71
C THR A 144 -1.97 -10.22 5.55
N GLY A 145 -0.72 -9.78 5.38
CA GLY A 145 0.44 -10.63 5.20
C GLY A 145 0.96 -11.30 6.49
N PRO A 146 1.87 -12.27 6.36
CA PRO A 146 2.60 -12.82 7.50
C PRO A 146 3.48 -11.78 8.19
N ARG A 147 4.04 -12.16 9.34
CA ARG A 147 4.90 -11.26 10.13
C ARG A 147 6.18 -10.91 9.36
N GLY A 148 6.58 -9.63 9.46
CA GLY A 148 7.83 -9.12 8.90
C GLY A 148 7.88 -9.16 7.37
N CYS A 149 6.73 -9.19 6.69
CA CYS A 149 6.67 -9.06 5.23
C CYS A 149 6.15 -7.68 4.85
N GLU A 150 6.39 -7.30 3.60
CA GLU A 150 5.57 -6.36 2.86
C GLU A 150 4.59 -7.12 1.95
N ILE A 151 3.56 -6.43 1.47
CA ILE A 151 2.72 -6.91 0.36
C ILE A 151 3.13 -6.11 -0.87
N THR A 152 3.46 -6.79 -1.96
CA THR A 152 3.91 -6.15 -3.19
C THR A 152 3.67 -7.06 -4.39
N GLY A 153 3.85 -6.56 -5.62
CA GLY A 153 3.74 -7.32 -6.86
C GLY A 153 2.38 -8.00 -7.08
N ILE A 154 1.53 -7.42 -7.93
CA ILE A 154 0.15 -7.85 -8.17
C ILE A 154 -0.11 -8.15 -9.66
N ALA A 155 -0.86 -9.21 -9.95
CA ALA A 155 -1.41 -9.48 -11.27
C ALA A 155 -2.75 -10.23 -11.20
N PHE A 156 -3.64 -9.97 -12.15
CA PHE A 156 -4.90 -10.71 -12.30
C PHE A 156 -4.88 -11.54 -13.58
N THR A 157 -5.59 -12.67 -13.57
CA THR A 157 -5.99 -13.32 -14.83
C THR A 157 -6.99 -12.44 -15.60
N PRO A 158 -7.07 -12.56 -16.94
CA PRO A 158 -7.99 -11.75 -17.75
C PRO A 158 -9.47 -11.81 -17.35
N ASP A 159 -9.90 -12.87 -16.69
CA ASP A 159 -11.27 -13.05 -16.20
C ASP A 159 -11.49 -12.56 -14.75
N ASN A 160 -10.47 -11.96 -14.13
CA ASN A 160 -10.43 -11.55 -12.71
C ASN A 160 -10.75 -12.68 -11.70
N ARG A 161 -10.64 -13.96 -12.06
CA ARG A 161 -10.94 -15.08 -11.14
C ARG A 161 -9.74 -15.54 -10.31
N THR A 162 -8.54 -15.17 -10.73
CA THR A 162 -7.29 -15.48 -10.03
C THR A 162 -6.47 -14.21 -9.83
N LEU A 163 -6.00 -14.02 -8.59
CA LEU A 163 -5.09 -12.95 -8.19
C LEU A 163 -3.74 -13.57 -7.80
N PHE A 164 -2.66 -13.11 -8.42
CA PHE A 164 -1.28 -13.37 -8.00
C PHE A 164 -0.78 -12.18 -7.18
N ILE A 165 -0.27 -12.43 -5.98
CA ILE A 165 0.24 -11.39 -5.08
C ILE A 165 1.54 -11.86 -4.42
N ASN A 166 2.56 -11.01 -4.32
CA ASN A 166 3.82 -11.38 -3.66
C ASN A 166 3.79 -11.04 -2.16
N ILE A 167 4.35 -11.96 -1.40
CA ILE A 167 4.75 -11.77 -0.01
C ILE A 167 6.26 -11.67 -0.02
N GLN A 168 6.78 -10.48 0.23
CA GLN A 168 8.21 -10.21 0.17
C GLN A 168 8.83 -10.18 1.57
N HIS A 169 10.05 -10.73 1.67
CA HIS A 169 10.91 -10.80 2.85
C HIS A 169 10.24 -11.22 4.17
N PRO A 170 9.29 -12.19 4.22
CA PRO A 170 8.66 -12.57 5.47
C PRO A 170 9.70 -12.93 6.52
N GLY A 171 9.56 -12.39 7.73
CA GLY A 171 10.51 -12.60 8.81
C GLY A 171 11.63 -11.56 8.94
N GLU A 172 11.59 -10.46 8.18
CA GLU A 172 12.49 -9.33 8.37
C GLU A 172 12.35 -8.70 9.78
N GLY A 173 13.50 -8.30 10.36
CA GLY A 173 13.63 -7.66 11.66
C GLY A 173 13.55 -6.14 11.61
N GLY A 174 13.47 -5.50 12.77
CA GLY A 174 13.32 -4.04 12.86
C GLY A 174 14.56 -3.22 12.50
N ASP A 175 15.69 -3.89 12.28
CA ASP A 175 16.97 -3.36 11.80
C ASP A 175 17.31 -3.88 10.38
N ASP A 176 16.34 -4.51 9.71
CA ASP A 176 16.44 -5.13 8.39
C ASP A 176 17.52 -6.24 8.30
N ILE A 177 17.97 -6.75 9.45
CA ILE A 177 18.97 -7.82 9.56
C ILE A 177 18.31 -9.06 10.17
N THR A 178 18.38 -10.18 9.44
CA THR A 178 17.93 -11.48 9.95
C THR A 178 19.09 -12.27 10.55
N ASP A 179 18.91 -12.82 11.75
CA ASP A 179 19.87 -13.76 12.35
C ASP A 179 19.82 -15.12 11.64
N PRO A 180 20.87 -15.53 10.91
CA PRO A 180 20.87 -16.80 10.18
C PRO A 180 20.88 -18.03 11.09
N SER A 181 21.27 -17.87 12.36
CA SER A 181 21.26 -18.92 13.39
C SER A 181 19.88 -19.14 14.00
N ASN A 182 19.02 -18.12 13.96
CA ASN A 182 17.63 -18.18 14.40
C ASN A 182 16.66 -17.63 13.33
N PRO A 183 16.58 -18.26 12.15
CA PRO A 183 15.84 -17.73 11.00
C PRO A 183 14.32 -17.67 11.22
N ARG A 184 13.81 -18.23 12.30
CA ARG A 184 12.38 -18.33 12.61
C ARG A 184 11.91 -17.39 13.72
N ALA A 185 12.76 -16.49 14.17
CA ALA A 185 12.45 -15.58 15.29
C ALA A 185 11.19 -14.73 15.04
N ILE A 186 10.91 -14.37 13.79
CA ILE A 186 9.83 -13.46 13.41
C ILE A 186 8.74 -14.17 12.62
N SER A 187 9.13 -14.96 11.62
CA SER A 187 8.18 -15.69 10.76
C SER A 187 8.68 -17.11 10.54
N ASN A 188 7.79 -17.99 10.10
CA ASN A 188 8.13 -19.31 9.57
C ASN A 188 7.27 -19.63 8.33
N TRP A 189 6.75 -18.58 7.69
CA TRP A 189 5.89 -18.66 6.53
C TRP A 189 6.70 -18.96 5.25
N PRO A 190 6.21 -19.74 4.28
CA PRO A 190 4.85 -20.31 4.21
C PRO A 190 4.71 -21.66 4.93
N ASP A 191 5.76 -22.47 4.93
CA ASP A 191 5.63 -23.90 5.20
C ASP A 191 5.47 -24.26 6.69
N SER A 192 5.77 -23.33 7.61
CA SER A 192 5.67 -23.50 9.07
C SER A 192 6.44 -24.72 9.63
N ARG A 193 7.47 -25.19 8.93
CA ARG A 193 8.27 -26.35 9.32
C ARG A 193 9.19 -26.08 10.51
N SER A 194 9.38 -27.07 11.38
CA SER A 194 10.29 -26.94 12.54
C SER A 194 11.76 -26.74 12.17
N ASP A 195 12.16 -27.18 10.98
CA ASP A 195 13.50 -27.04 10.38
C ASP A 195 13.54 -26.00 9.25
N GLY A 196 12.46 -25.23 9.07
CA GLY A 196 12.26 -24.32 7.96
C GLY A 196 12.93 -22.95 8.10
N ARG A 197 12.86 -22.18 7.03
CA ARG A 197 13.20 -20.75 6.96
C ARG A 197 12.09 -20.00 6.24
N PRO A 198 11.79 -18.74 6.60
CA PRO A 198 10.88 -17.92 5.84
C PRO A 198 11.30 -17.75 4.38
N ARG A 199 10.33 -17.72 3.47
CA ARG A 199 10.59 -17.63 2.03
C ARG A 199 9.61 -16.65 1.39
N SER A 200 10.14 -15.63 0.70
CA SER A 200 9.32 -14.81 -0.20
C SER A 200 8.61 -15.73 -1.20
N SER A 201 7.32 -15.50 -1.44
CA SER A 201 6.54 -16.33 -2.36
C SER A 201 5.46 -15.53 -3.04
N THR A 202 5.11 -15.93 -4.26
CA THR A 202 3.88 -15.52 -4.94
C THR A 202 2.73 -16.41 -4.47
N VAL A 203 1.66 -15.80 -3.96
CA VAL A 203 0.43 -16.48 -3.55
C VAL A 203 -0.60 -16.35 -4.66
N VAL A 204 -1.33 -17.44 -4.90
CA VAL A 204 -2.46 -17.49 -5.83
C VAL A 204 -3.74 -17.46 -5.01
N ILE A 205 -4.54 -16.41 -5.17
CA ILE A 205 -5.81 -16.22 -4.48
C ILE A 205 -6.94 -16.47 -5.47
N THR A 206 -7.85 -17.38 -5.08
CA THR A 206 -9.05 -17.76 -5.83
C THR A 206 -10.25 -17.81 -4.89
N LYS A 207 -11.46 -17.49 -5.37
CA LYS A 207 -12.69 -17.75 -4.60
C LYS A 207 -13.03 -19.25 -4.64
N SER A 208 -13.51 -19.80 -3.53
CA SER A 208 -13.89 -21.22 -3.43
C SER A 208 -15.00 -21.62 -4.40
N ASN A 209 -15.89 -20.69 -4.74
CA ASN A 209 -16.94 -20.88 -5.75
C ASN A 209 -16.49 -20.56 -7.18
N GLY A 210 -15.19 -20.34 -7.40
CA GLY A 210 -14.61 -19.95 -8.67
C GLY A 210 -14.98 -18.55 -9.16
N GLY A 211 -15.70 -17.74 -8.36
CA GLY A 211 -16.15 -16.40 -8.73
C GLY A 211 -15.03 -15.37 -8.91
N ILE A 212 -15.41 -14.19 -9.39
CA ILE A 212 -14.49 -13.06 -9.61
C ILE A 212 -13.97 -12.54 -8.26
N ILE A 213 -12.66 -12.31 -8.14
CA ILE A 213 -12.02 -11.77 -6.94
C ILE A 213 -12.63 -10.41 -6.55
N GLY A 214 -12.90 -10.19 -5.27
CA GLY A 214 -13.46 -8.92 -4.77
C GLY A 214 -14.88 -8.62 -5.27
N THR A 215 -15.70 -9.64 -5.54
CA THR A 215 -17.17 -9.56 -5.69
C THR A 215 -17.88 -10.22 -4.52
#